data_AF-A0A2V7VKZ8-F1
#
_entry.id   AF-A0A2V7VKZ8-F1
#
_cell.length_a   1.000
_cell.length_b   1.000
_cell.length_c   1.000
_cell.angle_alpha   90.00
_cell.angle_beta   90.00
_cell.angle_gamma   90.00
#
_symmetry.space_group_name_H-M   'P 1'
#
loop_
_entity.id
_entity.type
_entity.pdbx_description
1 polymer ?
#
loop_
_entity_poly.entity_id
_entity_poly.type
_entity_poly.pdbx_seq_one_letter_code
_entity_poly.pdbx_strand_id
1 'polypeptide(L)'
;IVRVVAGYGKVAMLDELQSRLEIAPDRVVYVGDGSSDVHVMLHVNRREGYSIAVSEAPHIAQIARRTVLGDDALSVLVPVLEDIAGWRRSGIRSLFEAHGLHIHEWDRTRTDWVTIREPGLPTT
;
A
#
# COMPACT_ATOMS: atom_id res chain seq x y z
N ILE A 1 -28.46 -13.12 -1.41
CA ILE A 1 -27.02 -12.94 -1.72
C ILE A 1 -26.91 -11.75 -2.68
N VAL A 2 -26.44 -10.60 -2.21
CA VAL A 2 -26.26 -9.41 -3.06
C VAL A 2 -25.01 -9.61 -3.90
N ARG A 3 -25.15 -9.74 -5.23
CA ARG A 3 -24.04 -9.78 -6.17
C ARG A 3 -23.60 -8.35 -6.47
N VAL A 4 -22.41 -7.98 -6.00
CA VAL A 4 -21.73 -6.73 -6.37
C VAL A 4 -20.58 -7.03 -7.32
N VAL A 5 -20.30 -6.08 -8.21
CA VAL A 5 -19.21 -6.14 -9.19
C VAL A 5 -17.87 -6.38 -8.46
N ALA A 6 -16.97 -7.18 -9.05
CA ALA A 6 -15.66 -7.48 -8.46
C ALA A 6 -14.94 -6.19 -8.00
N GLY A 7 -14.55 -6.14 -6.72
CA GLY A 7 -14.01 -4.95 -6.04
C GLY A 7 -14.97 -4.29 -5.05
N TYR A 8 -16.26 -4.19 -5.37
CA TYR A 8 -17.26 -3.59 -4.48
C TYR A 8 -17.60 -4.47 -3.27
N GLY A 9 -17.48 -5.79 -3.40
CA GLY A 9 -17.68 -6.72 -2.28
C GLY A 9 -16.71 -6.49 -1.13
N LYS A 10 -15.43 -6.20 -1.44
CA LYS A 10 -14.42 -5.87 -0.41
C LYS A 10 -14.72 -4.54 0.27
N VAL A 11 -15.19 -3.54 -0.48
CA VAL A 11 -15.63 -2.24 0.07
C VAL A 11 -16.82 -2.41 1.01
N ALA A 12 -17.85 -3.14 0.58
CA ALA A 12 -19.03 -3.39 1.40
C ALA A 12 -18.69 -4.14 2.70
N MET A 13 -17.84 -5.17 2.62
CA MET A 13 -17.36 -5.90 3.79
C MET A 13 -16.53 -5.01 4.73
N LEU A 14 -15.68 -4.13 4.18
CA LEU A 14 -14.90 -3.19 4.96
C LEU A 14 -15.79 -2.16 5.68
N ASP A 15 -16.84 -1.66 5.02
CA ASP A 15 -17.81 -0.74 5.65
C ASP A 15 -18.63 -1.45 6.75
N GLU A 16 -19.03 -2.70 6.52
CA GLU A 16 -19.70 -3.53 7.53
C GLU A 16 -18.79 -3.77 8.76
N LEU A 17 -17.52 -4.14 8.53
CA LEU A 17 -16.55 -4.35 9.60
C LEU A 17 -16.28 -3.08 10.40
N GLN A 18 -16.09 -1.93 9.73
CA GLN A 18 -15.93 -0.64 10.40
C GLN A 18 -17.14 -0.30 11.27
N SER A 19 -18.35 -0.46 10.72
CA SER A 19 -19.59 -0.18 11.46
C SER A 19 -19.73 -1.10 12.67
N ARG A 20 -19.41 -2.39 12.53
CA ARG A 20 -19.52 -3.36 13.61
C ARG A 20 -18.49 -3.14 14.73
N LEU A 21 -17.31 -2.64 14.38
CA LEU A 21 -16.22 -2.37 15.32
C LEU A 21 -16.21 -0.92 15.84
N GLU A 22 -17.14 -0.08 15.37
CA GLU A 22 -17.21 1.35 15.71
C GLU A 22 -15.88 2.10 15.46
N ILE A 23 -15.18 1.72 14.39
CA ILE A 23 -13.89 2.30 14.02
C ILE A 23 -14.13 3.49 13.10
N ALA A 24 -13.56 4.64 13.47
CA ALA A 24 -13.57 5.83 12.63
C ALA A 24 -12.80 5.58 11.31
N PRO A 25 -13.28 6.06 10.15
CA PRO A 25 -12.68 5.72 8.85
C PRO A 25 -11.21 6.11 8.68
N ASP A 26 -10.77 7.18 9.34
CA ASP A 26 -9.38 7.67 9.39
C ASP A 26 -8.44 6.74 10.18
N ARG A 27 -9.01 5.79 10.94
CA ARG A 27 -8.27 4.78 11.72
C ARG A 27 -8.17 3.43 11.01
N VAL A 28 -8.50 3.38 9.72
CA VAL A 28 -8.41 2.16 8.91
C VAL A 28 -7.07 2.09 8.21
N VAL A 29 -6.36 0.98 8.43
CA VAL A 29 -5.22 0.57 7.60
C VAL A 29 -5.66 -0.57 6.70
N TYR A 30 -5.50 -0.39 5.38
CA TYR A 30 -5.84 -1.41 4.39
C TYR A 30 -4.58 -1.85 3.64
N VAL A 31 -4.39 -3.16 3.52
CA VAL A 31 -3.28 -3.76 2.78
C VAL A 31 -3.84 -4.54 1.59
N GLY A 32 -3.26 -4.36 0.40
CA GLY A 32 -3.64 -5.13 -0.78
C GLY A 32 -2.51 -5.29 -1.77
N ASP A 33 -2.60 -6.31 -2.61
CA ASP A 33 -1.53 -6.79 -3.49
C ASP A 33 -1.93 -6.76 -4.98
N GLY A 34 -3.23 -6.77 -5.27
CA GLY A 34 -3.76 -6.94 -6.62
C GLY A 34 -4.75 -5.88 -7.09
N SER A 35 -5.08 -5.92 -8.38
CA SER A 35 -6.04 -4.99 -9.00
C SER A 35 -7.43 -5.04 -8.36
N SER A 36 -7.78 -6.15 -7.70
CA SER A 36 -9.05 -6.30 -6.97
C SER A 36 -9.17 -5.35 -5.77
N ASP A 37 -8.03 -4.86 -5.27
CA ASP A 37 -7.90 -4.05 -4.06
C ASP A 37 -7.93 -2.55 -4.36
N VAL A 38 -7.75 -2.18 -5.63
CA VAL A 38 -7.73 -0.79 -6.09
C VAL A 38 -8.97 -0.02 -5.63
N HIS A 39 -10.17 -0.61 -5.77
CA HIS A 39 -11.41 0.04 -5.34
C HIS A 39 -11.46 0.29 -3.83
N VAL A 40 -10.88 -0.63 -3.05
CA VAL A 40 -10.84 -0.53 -1.59
C VAL A 40 -9.81 0.50 -1.15
N MET A 41 -8.63 0.52 -1.77
CA MET A 41 -7.60 1.53 -1.50
C MET A 41 -8.11 2.95 -1.82
N LEU A 42 -8.78 3.14 -2.96
CA LEU A 42 -9.41 4.42 -3.29
C LEU A 42 -10.48 4.82 -2.26
N HIS A 43 -11.28 3.86 -1.80
CA HIS A 43 -12.30 4.08 -0.76
C HIS A 43 -11.68 4.50 0.57
N VAL A 44 -10.67 3.78 1.04
CA VAL A 44 -9.91 4.06 2.27
C VAL A 44 -9.26 5.44 2.20
N ASN A 45 -8.56 5.74 1.11
CA ASN A 45 -7.86 7.02 0.93
C ASN A 45 -8.82 8.22 0.92
N ARG A 46 -10.00 8.08 0.30
CA ARG A 46 -11.04 9.13 0.29
C ARG A 46 -11.59 9.46 1.68
N ARG A 47 -11.48 8.53 2.62
CA ARG A 47 -11.93 8.68 4.01
C ARG A 47 -10.78 8.87 4.98
N GLU A 48 -9.64 9.36 4.48
CA GLU A 48 -8.43 9.67 5.24
C GLU A 48 -7.72 8.47 5.87
N GLY A 49 -8.18 7.24 5.63
CA GLY A 49 -7.47 6.04 6.03
C GLY A 49 -6.15 5.83 5.27
N TYR A 50 -5.45 4.76 5.63
CA TYR A 50 -4.09 4.48 5.18
C TYR A 50 -4.01 3.20 4.36
N SER A 51 -3.60 3.29 3.09
CA SER A 51 -3.45 2.14 2.20
C SER A 51 -1.98 1.75 2.00
N ILE A 52 -1.71 0.46 2.07
CA ILE A 52 -0.40 -0.15 1.77
C ILE A 52 -0.57 -1.12 0.60
N ALA A 53 0.18 -0.91 -0.46
CA ALA A 53 0.33 -1.87 -1.54
C ALA A 53 1.51 -2.80 -1.26
N VAL A 54 1.31 -4.10 -1.48
CA VAL A 54 2.39 -5.09 -1.55
C VAL A 54 2.44 -5.61 -2.98
N SER A 55 2.93 -4.76 -3.89
CA SER A 55 2.84 -5.02 -5.33
C SER A 55 3.89 -4.24 -6.10
N GLU A 56 4.51 -4.88 -7.08
CA GLU A 56 5.37 -4.22 -8.07
C GLU A 56 4.56 -3.50 -9.16
N ALA A 57 3.25 -3.74 -9.25
CA ALA A 57 2.41 -3.20 -10.30
C ALA A 57 2.30 -1.66 -10.17
N PRO A 58 2.79 -0.88 -11.16
CA PRO A 58 2.89 0.58 -11.03
C PRO A 58 1.55 1.27 -10.78
N HIS A 59 0.47 0.77 -11.40
CA HIS A 59 -0.87 1.35 -11.25
C HIS A 59 -1.45 1.14 -9.85
N ILE A 60 -1.02 0.10 -9.12
CA ILE A 60 -1.42 -0.13 -7.72
C ILE A 60 -0.58 0.75 -6.79
N ALA A 61 0.73 0.81 -7.05
CA ALA A 61 1.66 1.60 -6.27
C ALA A 61 1.32 3.11 -6.27
N GLN A 62 0.82 3.63 -7.39
CA GLN A 62 0.36 5.02 -7.51
C GLN A 62 -0.90 5.35 -6.71
N ILE A 63 -1.69 4.34 -6.34
CA ILE A 63 -2.95 4.52 -5.60
C ILE A 63 -2.71 4.40 -4.10
N ALA A 64 -1.82 3.49 -3.67
CA ALA A 64 -1.55 3.29 -2.26
C ALA A 64 -0.77 4.47 -1.64
N ARG A 65 -0.99 4.76 -0.36
CA ARG A 65 -0.16 5.75 0.37
C ARG A 65 1.28 5.27 0.53
N ARG A 66 1.46 3.96 0.71
CA ARG A 66 2.76 3.30 0.71
C ARG A 66 2.73 2.09 -0.18
N THR A 67 3.87 1.83 -0.80
CA THR A 67 4.15 0.54 -1.44
C THR A 67 5.33 -0.09 -0.72
N VAL A 68 5.18 -1.35 -0.36
CA VAL A 68 6.23 -2.18 0.21
C VAL A 68 6.53 -3.26 -0.81
N LEU A 69 7.78 -3.27 -1.27
CA LEU A 69 8.32 -4.36 -2.08
C LEU A 69 9.16 -5.20 -1.12
N GLY A 70 8.81 -6.46 -0.95
CA GLY A 70 9.52 -7.34 -0.04
C GLY A 70 8.94 -8.74 -0.03
N ASP A 71 9.80 -9.71 0.23
CA ASP A 71 9.46 -11.13 0.24
C ASP A 71 8.88 -11.60 1.58
N ASP A 72 8.82 -10.71 2.58
CA ASP A 72 8.37 -11.02 3.94
C ASP A 72 7.05 -10.32 4.28
N ALA A 73 6.07 -11.07 4.80
CA ALA A 73 4.75 -10.57 5.14
C ALA A 73 4.76 -9.50 6.26
N LEU A 74 5.78 -9.47 7.12
CA LEU A 74 5.93 -8.50 8.21
C LEU A 74 6.46 -7.15 7.71
N SER A 75 6.95 -7.07 6.47
CA SER A 75 7.40 -5.82 5.87
C SER A 75 6.31 -4.73 5.86
N VAL A 76 5.03 -5.11 5.85
CA VAL A 76 3.89 -4.18 5.92
C VAL A 76 3.77 -3.46 7.27
N LEU A 77 4.38 -3.98 8.33
CA LEU A 77 4.43 -3.31 9.63
C LEU A 77 5.36 -2.10 9.62
N VAL A 78 6.36 -2.09 8.74
CA VAL A 78 7.33 -1.00 8.63
C VAL A 78 6.64 0.35 8.37
N PRO A 79 5.79 0.52 7.33
CA PRO A 79 5.08 1.78 7.12
C PRO A 79 4.06 2.09 8.22
N VAL A 80 3.47 1.08 8.87
CA VAL A 80 2.56 1.30 10.02
C VAL A 80 3.33 1.93 11.18
N LEU A 81 4.48 1.36 11.55
CA LEU A 81 5.29 1.87 12.64
C LEU A 81 5.90 3.24 12.30
N GLU A 82 6.36 3.43 11.06
CA GLU A 82 7.03 4.68 10.65
C GLU A 82 6.05 5.82 10.44
N ASP A 83 5.04 5.63 9.57
CA ASP A 83 4.19 6.73 9.12
C ASP A 83 2.96 6.94 10.03
N ILE A 84 2.49 5.91 10.73
CA ILE A 84 1.32 6.00 11.63
C ILE A 84 1.75 6.14 13.09
N ALA A 85 2.60 5.24 13.58
CA ALA A 85 3.08 5.30 14.97
C ALA A 85 4.21 6.32 15.19
N GLY A 86 4.79 6.88 14.11
CA GLY A 86 5.82 7.91 14.18
C GLY A 86 7.19 7.40 14.65
N TRP A 87 7.45 6.11 14.54
CA TRP A 87 8.70 5.52 15.00
C TRP A 87 9.86 5.88 14.07
N ARG A 88 11.03 6.10 14.68
CA ARG A 88 12.28 6.26 13.92
C ARG A 88 12.73 4.90 13.38
N ARG A 89 13.37 4.91 12.21
CA ARG A 89 13.90 3.70 11.55
C ARG A 89 14.77 2.84 12.44
N SER A 90 15.60 3.45 13.30
CA SER A 90 16.43 2.71 14.25
C SER A 90 15.59 1.90 15.24
N GLY A 91 14.50 2.47 15.76
CA GLY A 91 13.60 1.76 16.69
C GLY A 91 12.86 0.61 16.00
N ILE A 92 12.42 0.81 14.75
CA ILE A 92 11.79 -0.24 13.96
C ILE A 92 12.79 -1.38 13.71
N ARG A 93 14.03 -1.06 13.30
CA ARG A 93 15.08 -2.05 13.10
C ARG A 93 15.37 -2.84 14.39
N SER A 94 15.50 -2.16 15.53
CA SER A 94 15.71 -2.83 16.82
C SER A 94 14.54 -3.75 17.22
N LEU A 95 13.30 -3.37 16.91
CA LEU A 95 12.14 -4.23 17.15
C LEU A 95 12.23 -5.52 16.34
N PHE A 96 12.49 -5.41 15.04
CA PHE A 96 12.62 -6.58 14.16
C PHE A 96 13.78 -7.48 14.62
N GLU A 97 14.94 -6.87 14.94
CA GLU A 97 16.12 -7.60 15.45
C GLU A 97 15.84 -8.32 16.78
N ALA A 98 15.08 -7.70 17.69
CA ALA A 98 14.66 -8.34 18.94
C ALA A 98 13.76 -9.57 18.72
N HIS A 99 13.11 -9.66 17.56
CA HIS A 99 12.32 -10.82 17.12
C HIS A 99 13.08 -11.74 16.16
N GLY A 100 14.40 -11.56 15.99
CA GLY A 100 15.24 -12.39 15.12
C GLY A 100 15.13 -12.08 13.64
N LEU A 101 14.53 -10.94 13.27
CA LEU A 101 14.34 -10.50 11.89
C LEU A 101 15.33 -9.39 11.57
N HIS A 102 16.18 -9.61 10.58
CA HIS A 102 17.17 -8.63 10.16
C HIS A 102 16.72 -7.92 8.87
N ILE A 103 16.46 -6.61 8.97
CA ILE A 103 16.13 -5.77 7.81
C ILE A 103 17.44 -5.50 7.04
N HIS A 104 17.71 -6.21 5.94
CA HIS A 104 18.97 -6.03 5.21
C HIS A 104 18.92 -4.79 4.30
N GLU A 105 17.90 -4.69 3.46
CA GLU A 105 17.70 -3.57 2.54
C GLU A 105 16.41 -2.83 2.91
N TRP A 106 16.53 -1.53 3.15
CA TRP A 106 15.40 -0.65 3.40
C TRP A 106 15.69 0.70 2.76
N ASP A 107 15.52 0.74 1.44
CA ASP A 107 15.58 1.97 0.67
C ASP A 107 14.16 2.46 0.34
N ARG A 108 13.98 3.79 0.25
CA ARG A 108 12.75 4.42 -0.22
C ARG A 108 13.04 5.00 -1.60
N THR A 109 12.86 4.20 -2.64
CA THR A 109 13.00 4.66 -4.02
C THR A 109 11.73 5.35 -4.47
N ARG A 110 11.83 6.64 -4.82
CA ARG A 110 10.74 7.43 -5.42
C ARG A 110 11.05 7.52 -6.92
N THR A 111 10.85 6.42 -7.63
CA THR A 111 11.44 6.24 -8.97
C THR A 111 10.54 6.75 -10.08
N ASP A 112 11.05 7.71 -10.87
CA ASP A 112 10.59 8.03 -12.22
C ASP A 112 11.68 7.63 -13.22
N TRP A 113 11.35 6.84 -14.25
CA TRP A 113 12.23 6.55 -15.38
C TRP A 113 11.61 7.01 -16.69
N VAL A 114 12.26 7.96 -17.35
CA VAL A 114 11.83 8.58 -18.60
C VAL A 114 12.92 8.39 -19.64
N THR A 115 12.56 7.93 -20.85
CA THR A 115 13.43 8.00 -22.03
C THR A 115 12.65 8.61 -23.18
N ILE A 116 13.10 9.78 -23.63
CA ILE A 116 12.53 10.53 -24.77
C ILE A 116 13.48 10.33 -25.96
N ARG A 117 12.95 9.98 -27.13
CA ARG A 117 13.70 9.86 -28.40
C ARG A 117 13.06 10.75 -29.46
N GLU A 118 13.87 11.33 -30.34
CA GLU A 118 13.40 12.11 -31.49
C GLU A 118 12.82 11.19 -32.58
N PRO A 119 11.82 11.64 -33.37
CA PRO A 119 11.30 10.87 -34.49
C PRO A 119 12.35 10.74 -35.60
N GLY A 120 12.57 9.52 -36.09
CA GLY A 120 13.36 9.33 -37.31
C GLY A 120 12.71 10.10 -38.48
N LEU A 121 13.51 10.87 -39.21
CA LEU A 121 13.08 11.66 -40.38
C LEU A 121 12.38 10.75 -41.43
N PRO A 122 11.33 11.23 -42.12
CA PRO A 122 10.71 10.49 -43.20
C PRO A 122 11.69 10.34 -44.37
N THR A 123 11.90 9.11 -44.82
CA THR A 123 12.69 8.80 -46.00
C THR A 123 11.97 9.35 -47.24
N THR A 124 12.61 10.30 -47.94
CA THR A 124 12.18 10.80 -49.25
C THR A 124 12.33 9.72 -50.32
#